data_AF-A0A1X4GCB9-F1
#
_entry.id   AF-A0A1X4GCB9-F1
#
_cell.length_a   1.000
_cell.length_b   1.000
_cell.length_c   1.000
_cell.angle_alpha   90.00
_cell.angle_beta   90.00
_cell.angle_gamma   90.00
#
_symmetry.space_group_name_H-M   'P 1'
#
loop_
_entity.id
_entity.type
_entity.pdbx_description
1 polymer ?
#
loop_
_entity_poly.entity_id
_entity_poly.type
_entity_poly.pdbx_seq_one_letter_code
_entity_poly.pdbx_strand_id
1 'polypeptide(L)'
;MNPKNLPLGINTLSMLRENNCVYVDKTEIAHRLIRIPGRFFLSRPRRFGKSLFIDTLKEIFEGNQKLFEGLYIYDQWDWSRKFPVIKIDFAGGVLKNRQELDVRILDILHENAEHLGVSYESTDIPGKLGTLIRKAMAKYGERAVVLVDEYDKPILDNIDNPPIAAEMREGLKNLYSVLKQQDANLQFVFMTGVTKFSKVSLFSGVNQLTDITIDTRYSSICGYTETDLTQSFGEHLAGADREAVRSWYNGYNWTGSESVYNPYDILMFIDKRKIFRNYWFETGSPSFLVKLFQAKCYFLPNLEHL
;
A
#
# COMPACT_ATOMS: atom_id res chain seq x y z
N MET A 1 -7.72 -6.02 31.81
CA MET A 1 -6.64 -6.68 31.05
C MET A 1 -5.63 -5.62 30.69
N ASN A 2 -4.37 -5.96 30.45
CA ASN A 2 -3.44 -4.97 29.90
C ASN A 2 -3.85 -4.67 28.45
N PRO A 3 -3.91 -3.39 28.05
CA PRO A 3 -4.25 -3.03 26.68
C PRO A 3 -3.22 -3.62 25.71
N LYS A 4 -3.64 -3.92 24.49
CA LYS A 4 -2.79 -4.46 23.42
C LYS A 4 -1.64 -3.51 23.08
N ASN A 5 -0.56 -4.03 22.50
CA ASN A 5 0.57 -3.19 22.09
C ASN A 5 0.20 -2.27 20.92
N LEU A 6 0.81 -1.08 20.82
CA LEU A 6 0.59 -0.21 19.67
C LEU A 6 1.46 -0.64 18.47
N PRO A 7 0.91 -0.75 17.25
CA PRO A 7 1.62 -1.17 16.04
C PRO A 7 2.50 -0.04 15.44
N LEU A 8 3.41 0.55 16.22
CA LEU A 8 4.21 1.69 15.78
C LEU A 8 5.24 1.29 14.71
N GLY A 9 4.97 1.67 13.45
CA GLY A 9 5.87 1.42 12.33
C GLY A 9 5.88 -0.02 11.82
N ILE A 10 4.99 -0.87 12.32
CA ILE A 10 4.88 -2.26 11.89
C ILE A 10 3.88 -2.35 10.73
N ASN A 11 4.33 -2.85 9.58
CA ASN A 11 3.51 -3.06 8.38
C ASN A 11 3.30 -4.54 8.05
N THR A 12 3.71 -5.44 8.94
CA THR A 12 3.63 -6.89 8.73
C THR A 12 2.55 -7.47 9.64
N LEU A 13 1.55 -8.14 9.06
CA LEU A 13 0.43 -8.69 9.81
C LEU A 13 0.90 -9.75 10.81
N SER A 14 1.80 -10.66 10.42
CA SER A 14 2.32 -11.70 11.33
C SER A 14 2.93 -11.09 12.59
N MET A 15 3.78 -10.05 12.44
CA MET A 15 4.36 -9.33 13.57
C MET A 15 3.30 -8.70 14.48
N LEU A 16 2.22 -8.14 13.92
CA LEU A 16 1.13 -7.58 14.74
C LEU A 16 0.43 -8.66 15.56
N ARG A 17 0.19 -9.82 14.96
CA ARG A 17 -0.51 -10.93 15.61
C ARG A 17 0.36 -11.58 16.69
N GLU A 18 1.62 -11.85 16.37
CA GLU A 18 2.60 -12.48 17.27
C GLU A 18 2.91 -11.61 18.50
N ASN A 19 2.95 -10.29 18.34
CA ASN A 19 3.27 -9.35 19.42
C ASN A 19 2.03 -8.79 20.14
N ASN A 20 0.86 -9.38 19.92
CA ASN A 20 -0.42 -8.94 20.49
C ASN A 20 -0.66 -7.43 20.33
N CYS A 21 -0.39 -6.91 19.13
CA CYS A 21 -0.63 -5.52 18.79
C CYS A 21 -2.11 -5.28 18.46
N VAL A 22 -2.56 -4.03 18.61
CA VAL A 22 -3.83 -3.58 18.04
C VAL A 22 -3.76 -3.71 16.52
N TYR A 23 -4.75 -4.36 15.93
CA TYR A 23 -4.97 -4.44 14.49
C TYR A 23 -6.42 -4.05 14.22
N VAL A 24 -6.63 -3.00 13.44
CA VAL A 24 -7.96 -2.61 12.98
C VAL A 24 -8.32 -3.49 11.79
N ASP A 25 -9.37 -4.29 11.95
CA ASP A 25 -9.76 -5.27 10.95
C ASP A 25 -10.34 -4.61 9.69
N LYS A 26 -9.59 -4.66 8.60
CA LYS A 26 -10.02 -4.22 7.25
C LYS A 26 -10.33 -5.40 6.32
N THR A 27 -10.41 -6.62 6.87
CA THR A 27 -10.51 -7.84 6.07
C THR A 27 -11.87 -8.01 5.40
N GLU A 28 -12.94 -7.36 5.89
CA GLU A 28 -14.21 -7.26 5.16
C GLU A 28 -14.02 -6.52 3.82
N ILE A 29 -13.34 -5.38 3.85
CA ILE A 29 -13.06 -4.58 2.65
C ILE A 29 -12.12 -5.35 1.72
N ALA A 30 -11.11 -6.02 2.27
CA ALA A 30 -10.22 -6.90 1.51
C ALA A 30 -11.00 -8.01 0.81
N HIS A 31 -11.91 -8.69 1.53
CA HIS A 31 -12.73 -9.77 0.99
C HIS A 31 -13.60 -9.30 -0.18
N ARG A 32 -14.24 -8.12 -0.06
CA ARG A 32 -15.00 -7.53 -1.19
C ARG A 32 -14.11 -7.27 -2.40
N LEU A 33 -12.88 -6.81 -2.18
CA LEU A 33 -11.94 -6.47 -3.24
C LEU A 33 -11.41 -7.71 -3.98
N ILE A 34 -10.94 -8.73 -3.24
CA ILE A 34 -10.26 -9.90 -3.82
C ILE A 34 -11.22 -10.89 -4.51
N ARG A 35 -12.52 -10.84 -4.21
CA ARG A 35 -13.54 -11.66 -4.89
C ARG A 35 -13.74 -11.30 -6.35
N ILE A 36 -13.31 -10.11 -6.75
CA ILE A 36 -13.43 -9.61 -8.11
C ILE A 36 -12.08 -9.81 -8.79
N PRO A 37 -11.95 -10.73 -9.77
CA PRO A 37 -10.76 -10.78 -10.60
C PRO A 37 -10.56 -9.42 -11.25
N GLY A 38 -9.39 -8.83 -11.08
CA GLY A 38 -9.21 -7.45 -11.48
C GLY A 38 -7.83 -6.90 -11.15
N ARG A 39 -7.64 -5.67 -11.61
CA ARG A 39 -6.42 -4.90 -11.40
C ARG A 39 -6.83 -3.60 -10.77
N PHE A 40 -6.37 -3.37 -9.56
CA PHE A 40 -6.82 -2.26 -8.73
C PHE A 40 -5.68 -1.33 -8.39
N PHE A 41 -6.02 -0.05 -8.27
CA PHE A 41 -5.10 0.99 -7.87
C PHE A 41 -5.69 1.79 -6.72
N LEU A 42 -4.90 1.97 -5.66
CA LEU A 42 -5.25 2.78 -4.50
C LEU A 42 -4.16 3.81 -4.22
N SER A 43 -4.49 5.10 -4.34
CA SER A 43 -3.64 6.19 -3.83
C SER A 43 -4.13 6.65 -2.46
N ARG A 44 -3.20 6.74 -1.51
CA ARG A 44 -3.41 7.34 -0.19
C ARG A 44 -2.13 8.06 0.25
N PRO A 45 -2.21 9.04 1.16
CA PRO A 45 -1.03 9.70 1.71
C PRO A 45 -0.10 8.71 2.41
N ARG A 46 1.14 9.14 2.68
CA ARG A 46 2.09 8.35 3.47
C ARG A 46 1.50 8.04 4.86
N ARG A 47 1.88 6.89 5.44
CA ARG A 47 1.48 6.47 6.80
C ARG A 47 -0.03 6.22 7.03
N PHE A 48 -0.77 5.96 5.95
CA PHE A 48 -2.20 5.60 6.01
C PHE A 48 -2.50 4.11 6.18
N GLY A 49 -1.49 3.25 6.33
CA GLY A 49 -1.66 1.80 6.45
C GLY A 49 -1.70 1.05 5.11
N LYS A 50 -1.27 1.67 4.00
CA LYS A 50 -1.21 1.04 2.66
C LYS A 50 -0.38 -0.24 2.66
N SER A 51 0.84 -0.17 3.20
CA SER A 51 1.76 -1.31 3.24
C SER A 51 1.24 -2.45 4.11
N LEU A 52 0.61 -2.13 5.26
CA LEU A 52 -0.06 -3.14 6.09
C LEU A 52 -1.25 -3.78 5.36
N PHE A 53 -1.98 -3.02 4.54
CA PHE A 53 -3.06 -3.57 3.72
C PHE A 53 -2.54 -4.47 2.59
N ILE A 54 -1.44 -4.09 1.91
CA ILE A 54 -0.73 -4.96 0.95
C ILE A 54 -0.32 -6.27 1.62
N ASP A 55 0.26 -6.18 2.81
CA ASP A 55 0.70 -7.36 3.56
C ASP A 55 -0.49 -8.23 3.98
N THR A 56 -1.58 -7.62 4.43
CA THR A 56 -2.85 -8.32 4.72
C THR A 56 -3.33 -9.09 3.47
N LEU A 57 -3.33 -8.48 2.28
CA LEU A 57 -3.70 -9.16 1.04
C LEU A 57 -2.76 -10.32 0.71
N LYS A 58 -1.44 -10.13 0.86
CA LYS A 58 -0.43 -11.19 0.68
C LYS A 58 -0.77 -12.40 1.56
N GLU A 59 -0.95 -12.18 2.86
CA GLU A 59 -1.21 -13.24 3.84
C GLU A 59 -2.53 -13.99 3.56
N ILE A 60 -3.56 -13.29 3.05
CA ILE A 60 -4.81 -13.94 2.61
C ILE A 60 -4.55 -14.86 1.42
N PHE A 61 -3.90 -14.35 0.38
CA PHE A 61 -3.68 -15.11 -0.86
C PHE A 61 -2.69 -16.28 -0.69
N GLU A 62 -1.70 -16.15 0.19
CA GLU A 62 -0.79 -17.25 0.55
C GLU A 62 -1.44 -18.33 1.45
N GLY A 63 -2.64 -18.05 1.96
CA GLY A 63 -3.43 -18.99 2.76
C GLY A 63 -2.96 -19.13 4.21
N ASN A 64 -2.44 -18.05 4.81
CA ASN A 64 -1.92 -18.05 6.18
C ASN A 64 -3.04 -17.93 7.23
N GLN A 65 -3.94 -18.93 7.26
CA GLN A 65 -5.20 -18.96 8.02
C GLN A 65 -5.09 -18.51 9.48
N LYS A 66 -4.07 -18.96 10.20
CA LYS A 66 -3.87 -18.66 11.64
C LYS A 66 -3.79 -17.15 11.93
N LEU A 67 -3.27 -16.37 10.99
CA LEU A 67 -3.16 -14.91 11.16
C LEU A 67 -4.53 -14.22 11.22
N PHE A 68 -5.57 -14.88 10.69
CA PHE A 68 -6.90 -14.30 10.53
C PHE A 68 -7.90 -14.74 11.60
N GLU A 69 -7.50 -15.56 12.58
CA GLU A 69 -8.41 -16.01 13.65
C GLU A 69 -9.09 -14.82 14.35
N GLY A 70 -10.43 -14.83 14.39
CA GLY A 70 -11.22 -13.75 14.98
C GLY A 70 -11.30 -12.46 14.15
N LEU A 71 -10.82 -12.48 12.90
CA LEU A 71 -11.06 -11.42 11.91
C LEU A 71 -12.19 -11.83 10.96
N TYR A 72 -12.85 -10.85 10.34
CA TYR A 72 -14.00 -11.06 9.46
C TYR A 72 -13.74 -12.11 8.37
N ILE A 73 -12.57 -12.07 7.72
CA ILE A 73 -12.28 -12.94 6.58
C ILE A 73 -12.07 -14.42 6.95
N TYR A 74 -11.87 -14.74 8.24
CA TYR A 74 -11.58 -16.10 8.69
C TYR A 74 -12.60 -17.12 8.18
N ASP A 75 -13.90 -16.81 8.30
CA ASP A 75 -14.98 -17.71 7.87
C ASP A 75 -15.42 -17.48 6.42
N GLN A 76 -14.78 -16.55 5.71
CA GLN A 76 -15.21 -16.08 4.40
C GLN A 76 -14.27 -16.50 3.27
N TRP A 77 -13.08 -17.01 3.60
CA TRP A 77 -12.07 -17.40 2.62
C TRP A 77 -11.83 -18.91 2.62
N ASP A 78 -11.60 -19.47 1.44
CA ASP A 78 -11.21 -20.86 1.27
C ASP A 78 -9.70 -21.01 1.50
N TRP A 79 -9.32 -21.30 2.75
CA TRP A 79 -7.93 -21.47 3.16
C TRP A 79 -7.22 -22.68 2.56
N SER A 80 -7.94 -23.58 1.89
CA SER A 80 -7.32 -24.68 1.14
C SER A 80 -6.64 -24.18 -0.15
N ARG A 81 -7.06 -23.03 -0.66
CA ARG A 81 -6.51 -22.40 -1.87
C ARG A 81 -5.36 -21.49 -1.52
N LYS A 82 -4.23 -21.68 -2.23
CA LYS A 82 -3.01 -20.88 -2.08
C LYS A 82 -2.57 -20.38 -3.43
N PHE A 83 -2.44 -19.06 -3.53
CA PHE A 83 -2.04 -18.39 -4.75
C PHE A 83 -0.55 -18.03 -4.66
N PRO A 84 0.21 -18.13 -5.76
CA PRO A 84 1.55 -17.58 -5.77
C PRO A 84 1.47 -16.05 -5.77
N VAL A 85 2.04 -15.43 -4.74
CA VAL A 85 2.08 -13.97 -4.59
C VAL A 85 3.45 -13.43 -4.99
N ILE A 86 3.46 -12.45 -5.88
CA ILE A 86 4.63 -11.66 -6.26
C ILE A 86 4.48 -10.27 -5.66
N LYS A 87 5.34 -9.91 -4.72
CA LYS A 87 5.36 -8.61 -4.04
C LYS A 87 6.49 -7.75 -4.58
N ILE A 88 6.16 -6.58 -5.12
CA ILE A 88 7.12 -5.59 -5.63
C ILE A 88 7.06 -4.37 -4.71
N ASP A 89 8.15 -4.05 -4.03
CA ASP A 89 8.20 -2.96 -3.06
C ASP A 89 9.40 -2.03 -3.34
N PHE A 90 9.09 -0.75 -3.59
CA PHE A 90 10.11 0.28 -3.84
C PHE A 90 10.39 1.18 -2.61
N ALA A 91 9.86 0.88 -1.43
CA ALA A 91 10.01 1.69 -0.22
C ALA A 91 11.47 1.85 0.26
N GLY A 92 12.35 0.87 -0.01
CA GLY A 92 13.73 0.86 0.46
C GLY A 92 14.68 1.74 -0.35
N GLY A 93 15.39 2.66 0.30
CA GLY A 93 16.46 3.47 -0.32
C GLY A 93 15.95 4.59 -1.24
N VAL A 94 16.89 5.30 -1.87
CA VAL A 94 16.65 6.35 -2.87
C VAL A 94 17.44 5.97 -4.12
N LEU A 95 16.73 5.75 -5.23
CA LEU A 95 17.32 5.36 -6.51
C LEU A 95 17.65 6.62 -7.30
N LYS A 96 18.87 6.76 -7.80
CA LYS A 96 19.37 8.00 -8.40
C LYS A 96 19.47 7.98 -9.92
N ASN A 97 19.36 6.82 -10.57
CA ASN A 97 19.44 6.68 -12.02
C ASN A 97 18.80 5.36 -12.48
N ARG A 98 18.68 5.20 -13.81
CA ARG A 98 18.08 4.00 -14.41
C ARG A 98 18.80 2.70 -14.03
N GLN A 99 20.13 2.71 -13.90
CA GLN A 99 20.91 1.52 -13.58
C GLN A 99 20.60 1.03 -12.16
N GLU A 100 20.51 1.93 -11.17
CA GLU A 100 20.12 1.57 -9.80
C GLU A 100 18.69 1.01 -9.74
N LEU A 101 17.76 1.56 -10.52
CA LEU A 101 16.42 1.02 -10.64
C LEU A 101 16.42 -0.39 -11.22
N ASP A 102 17.15 -0.63 -12.30
CA ASP A 102 17.22 -1.95 -12.93
C ASP A 102 17.81 -3.00 -11.98
N VAL A 103 18.87 -2.65 -11.23
CA VAL A 103 19.43 -3.52 -10.17
C VAL A 103 18.38 -3.82 -9.10
N ARG A 104 17.70 -2.80 -8.57
CA ARG A 104 16.67 -3.02 -7.54
C ARG A 104 15.53 -3.90 -8.04
N ILE A 105 15.10 -3.73 -9.29
CA ILE A 105 14.06 -4.58 -9.87
C ILE A 105 14.54 -6.03 -9.94
N LEU A 106 15.78 -6.26 -10.36
CA LEU A 106 16.35 -7.61 -10.42
C LEU A 106 16.42 -8.28 -9.05
N ASP A 107 16.83 -7.54 -8.00
CA ASP A 107 16.86 -8.04 -6.62
C ASP A 107 15.45 -8.43 -6.15
N ILE A 108 14.46 -7.57 -6.38
CA ILE A 108 13.05 -7.86 -6.04
C ILE A 108 12.57 -9.13 -6.78
N LEU A 109 12.86 -9.26 -8.08
CA LEU A 109 12.47 -10.44 -8.84
C LEU A 109 13.17 -11.70 -8.34
N HIS A 110 14.42 -11.59 -7.90
CA HIS A 110 15.19 -12.68 -7.32
C HIS A 110 14.57 -13.17 -6.02
N GLU A 111 14.31 -12.27 -5.08
CA GLU A 111 13.68 -12.60 -3.78
C GLU A 111 12.32 -13.28 -3.97
N ASN A 112 11.50 -12.79 -4.91
CA ASN A 112 10.21 -13.41 -5.21
C ASN A 112 10.38 -14.81 -5.82
N ALA A 113 11.38 -15.01 -6.67
CA ALA A 113 11.66 -16.30 -7.27
C ALA A 113 12.14 -17.33 -6.26
N GLU A 114 13.01 -16.92 -5.33
CA GLU A 114 13.44 -17.75 -4.20
C GLU A 114 12.26 -18.13 -3.30
N HIS A 115 11.45 -17.14 -2.90
CA HIS A 115 10.25 -17.35 -2.08
C HIS A 115 9.25 -18.31 -2.74
N LEU A 116 9.00 -18.13 -4.04
CA LEU A 116 8.11 -19.00 -4.80
C LEU A 116 8.77 -20.34 -5.18
N GLY A 117 10.09 -20.48 -5.01
CA GLY A 117 10.90 -21.61 -5.43
C GLY A 117 10.79 -21.91 -6.93
N VAL A 118 10.89 -20.88 -7.76
CA VAL A 118 10.86 -20.97 -9.22
C VAL A 118 12.08 -20.26 -9.80
N SER A 119 12.58 -20.71 -10.95
CA SER A 119 13.61 -19.97 -11.69
C SER A 119 12.97 -19.03 -12.72
N TYR A 120 13.55 -17.86 -12.98
CA TYR A 120 13.13 -17.01 -14.10
C TYR A 120 14.31 -16.76 -15.02
N GLU A 121 14.17 -17.19 -16.27
CA GLU A 121 15.21 -17.00 -17.29
C GLU A 121 14.63 -16.12 -18.40
N SER A 122 15.26 -14.96 -18.61
CA SER A 122 15.01 -14.07 -19.74
C SER A 122 16.17 -13.09 -19.85
N THR A 123 16.34 -12.50 -21.03
CA THR A 123 17.38 -11.52 -21.33
C THR A 123 17.11 -10.18 -20.64
N ASP A 124 15.86 -9.74 -20.56
CA ASP A 124 15.46 -8.42 -20.07
C ASP A 124 14.55 -8.48 -18.83
N ILE A 125 14.39 -7.34 -18.15
CA ILE A 125 13.53 -7.21 -16.95
C ILE A 125 12.06 -7.57 -17.24
N PRO A 126 11.43 -7.08 -18.32
CA PRO A 126 10.05 -7.46 -18.64
C PRO A 126 9.86 -8.97 -18.82
N GLY A 127 10.74 -9.63 -19.58
CA GLY A 127 10.66 -11.07 -19.79
C GLY A 127 10.98 -11.87 -18.52
N LYS A 128 11.82 -11.34 -17.62
CA LYS A 128 12.08 -11.94 -16.30
C LYS A 128 10.80 -11.97 -15.45
N LEU A 129 10.12 -10.83 -15.30
CA LEU A 129 8.82 -10.77 -14.59
C LEU A 129 7.76 -11.66 -15.26
N GLY A 130 7.69 -11.65 -16.59
CA GLY A 130 6.72 -12.46 -17.33
C GLY A 130 6.95 -13.96 -17.14
N THR A 131 8.21 -14.39 -17.09
CA THR A 131 8.58 -15.78 -16.84
C THR A 131 8.35 -16.18 -15.39
N LEU A 132 8.62 -15.29 -14.43
CA LEU A 132 8.29 -15.47 -13.02
C LEU A 132 6.79 -15.73 -12.85
N ILE A 133 5.91 -14.89 -13.41
CA ILE A 133 4.46 -15.06 -13.35
C ILE A 133 4.00 -16.40 -13.93
N ARG A 134 4.48 -16.76 -15.14
CA ARG A 134 4.10 -18.02 -15.81
C ARG A 134 4.53 -19.25 -15.03
N LYS A 135 5.76 -19.27 -14.53
CA LYS A 135 6.29 -20.42 -13.80
C LYS A 135 5.70 -20.54 -12.40
N ALA A 136 5.40 -19.41 -11.75
CA ALA A 136 4.67 -19.41 -10.50
C ALA A 136 3.28 -20.02 -10.68
N MET A 137 2.53 -19.60 -11.71
CA MET A 137 1.23 -20.22 -12.03
C MET A 137 1.37 -21.72 -12.30
N ALA A 138 2.32 -22.13 -13.15
CA ALA A 138 2.53 -23.53 -13.49
C ALA A 138 2.89 -24.41 -12.28
N LYS A 139 3.65 -23.88 -11.31
CA LYS A 139 4.06 -24.62 -10.10
C LYS A 139 2.91 -24.76 -9.10
N TYR A 140 2.14 -23.69 -8.87
CA TYR A 140 1.10 -23.67 -7.85
C TYR A 140 -0.26 -24.15 -8.36
N GLY A 141 -0.46 -24.22 -9.67
CA GLY A 141 -1.75 -24.57 -10.29
C GLY A 141 -2.82 -23.48 -10.16
N GLU A 142 -2.45 -22.32 -9.59
CA GLU A 142 -3.32 -21.16 -9.37
C GLU A 142 -2.71 -19.94 -10.06
N ARG A 143 -3.56 -19.05 -10.58
CA ARG A 143 -3.10 -17.81 -11.23
C ARG A 143 -2.39 -16.91 -10.22
N ALA A 144 -1.35 -16.21 -10.66
CA ALA A 144 -0.51 -15.40 -9.78
C ALA A 144 -1.19 -14.11 -9.33
N VAL A 145 -0.84 -13.67 -8.13
CA VAL A 145 -1.23 -12.39 -7.56
C VAL A 145 -0.03 -11.47 -7.59
N VAL A 146 -0.19 -10.25 -8.09
CA VAL A 146 0.89 -9.24 -8.09
C VAL A 146 0.49 -8.05 -7.21
N LEU A 147 1.26 -7.82 -6.15
CA LEU A 147 1.06 -6.73 -5.21
C LEU A 147 2.21 -5.74 -5.32
N VAL A 148 1.92 -4.47 -5.57
CA VAL A 148 2.94 -3.43 -5.75
C VAL A 148 2.76 -2.32 -4.72
N ASP A 149 3.77 -2.12 -3.88
CA ASP A 149 3.82 -1.04 -2.91
C ASP A 149 4.78 0.07 -3.36
N GLU A 150 4.43 1.31 -3.01
CA GLU A 150 5.17 2.53 -3.36
C GLU A 150 5.57 2.60 -4.84
N TYR A 151 4.64 2.24 -5.74
CA TYR A 151 4.87 2.09 -7.19
C TYR A 151 5.50 3.32 -7.88
N ASP A 152 5.28 4.52 -7.31
CA ASP A 152 5.70 5.80 -7.84
C ASP A 152 6.91 6.40 -7.11
N LYS A 153 7.38 5.78 -6.03
CA LYS A 153 8.48 6.32 -5.22
C LYS A 153 9.77 6.59 -6.02
N PRO A 154 10.25 5.72 -6.93
CA PRO A 154 11.46 6.02 -7.70
C PRO A 154 11.34 7.30 -8.56
N ILE A 155 10.12 7.62 -9.01
CA ILE A 155 9.83 8.85 -9.76
C ILE A 155 9.79 10.05 -8.80
N LEU A 156 9.07 9.91 -7.69
CA LEU A 156 8.89 10.98 -6.71
C LEU A 156 10.20 11.39 -6.03
N ASP A 157 11.08 10.44 -5.77
CA ASP A 157 12.39 10.68 -5.15
C ASP A 157 13.31 11.53 -6.07
N ASN A 158 13.01 11.58 -7.38
CA ASN A 158 13.78 12.34 -8.38
C ASN A 158 12.96 13.47 -9.04
N ILE A 159 11.84 13.91 -8.43
CA ILE A 159 10.93 14.88 -9.06
C ILE A 159 11.60 16.23 -9.38
N ASP A 160 12.66 16.56 -8.66
CA ASP A 160 13.49 17.75 -8.83
C ASP A 160 14.50 17.63 -9.99
N ASN A 161 14.67 16.44 -10.54
CA ASN A 161 15.47 16.16 -11.72
C ASN A 161 14.60 15.52 -12.82
N PRO A 162 13.92 16.34 -13.68
CA PRO A 162 12.98 15.83 -14.67
C PRO A 162 13.55 14.78 -15.65
N PRO A 163 14.80 14.90 -16.15
CA PRO A 163 15.44 13.84 -16.93
C PRO A 163 15.49 12.49 -16.22
N ILE A 164 15.99 12.46 -14.96
CA ILE A 164 16.08 11.22 -14.20
C ILE A 164 14.69 10.67 -13.87
N ALA A 165 13.74 11.52 -13.46
CA ALA A 165 12.36 11.10 -13.23
C ALA A 165 11.70 10.50 -14.48
N ALA A 166 12.04 10.99 -15.68
CA ALA A 166 11.56 10.43 -16.94
C ALA A 166 12.19 9.05 -17.23
N GLU A 167 13.49 8.87 -17.00
CA GLU A 167 14.15 7.57 -17.13
C GLU A 167 13.58 6.53 -16.15
N MET A 168 13.35 6.92 -14.89
CA MET A 168 12.72 6.07 -13.87
C MET A 168 11.32 5.65 -14.31
N ARG A 169 10.54 6.60 -14.84
CA ARG A 169 9.19 6.35 -15.35
C ARG A 169 9.21 5.34 -16.49
N GLU A 170 10.08 5.48 -17.48
CA GLU A 170 10.16 4.51 -18.58
C GLU A 170 10.63 3.13 -18.10
N GLY A 171 11.54 3.05 -17.13
CA GLY A 171 11.94 1.79 -16.50
C GLY A 171 10.76 1.07 -15.81
N LEU A 172 10.00 1.79 -14.98
CA LEU A 172 8.83 1.25 -14.29
C LEU A 172 7.70 0.88 -15.27
N LYS A 173 7.47 1.69 -16.30
CA LYS A 173 6.50 1.41 -17.36
C LYS A 173 6.85 0.11 -18.10
N ASN A 174 8.13 -0.10 -18.41
CA ASN A 174 8.59 -1.35 -19.02
C ASN A 174 8.31 -2.55 -18.12
N LEU A 175 8.60 -2.46 -16.82
CA LEU A 175 8.29 -3.50 -15.83
C LEU A 175 6.79 -3.82 -15.80
N TYR A 176 5.93 -2.83 -15.63
CA TYR A 176 4.49 -3.05 -15.46
C TYR A 176 3.75 -3.41 -16.77
N SER A 177 4.34 -3.14 -17.94
CA SER A 177 3.75 -3.50 -19.24
C SER A 177 3.45 -5.00 -19.37
N VAL A 178 4.23 -5.83 -18.68
CA VAL A 178 4.14 -7.29 -18.62
C VAL A 178 2.77 -7.76 -18.09
N LEU A 179 2.17 -7.02 -17.17
CA LEU A 179 0.91 -7.40 -16.51
C LEU A 179 -0.26 -7.51 -17.50
N LYS A 180 -0.19 -6.80 -18.63
CA LYS A 180 -1.18 -6.90 -19.71
C LYS A 180 -0.98 -8.19 -20.51
N GLN A 181 0.26 -8.55 -20.81
CA GLN A 181 0.59 -9.75 -21.58
C GLN A 181 0.32 -11.02 -20.77
N GLN A 182 0.40 -10.95 -19.45
CA GLN A 182 0.20 -12.08 -18.54
C GLN A 182 -1.24 -12.20 -18.01
N ASP A 183 -2.23 -11.57 -18.65
CA ASP A 183 -3.64 -11.55 -18.19
C ASP A 183 -4.20 -12.94 -17.86
N ALA A 184 -3.97 -13.93 -18.73
CA ALA A 184 -4.43 -15.31 -18.52
C ALA A 184 -3.79 -16.01 -17.30
N ASN A 185 -2.64 -15.51 -16.83
CA ASN A 185 -1.86 -16.07 -15.72
C ASN A 185 -2.03 -15.27 -14.42
N LEU A 186 -2.81 -14.20 -14.42
CA LEU A 186 -3.00 -13.31 -13.28
C LEU A 186 -4.39 -13.48 -12.67
N GLN A 187 -4.43 -13.68 -11.35
CA GLN A 187 -5.66 -13.72 -10.57
C GLN A 187 -6.07 -12.31 -10.16
N PHE A 188 -5.11 -11.54 -9.67
CA PHE A 188 -5.35 -10.26 -9.02
C PHE A 188 -4.09 -9.39 -9.09
N VAL A 189 -4.28 -8.10 -9.35
CA VAL A 189 -3.21 -7.10 -9.27
C VAL A 189 -3.68 -5.97 -8.37
N PHE A 190 -2.84 -5.56 -7.43
CA PHE A 190 -3.10 -4.37 -6.62
C PHE A 190 -1.86 -3.51 -6.51
N MET A 191 -2.02 -2.22 -6.81
CA MET A 191 -0.93 -1.25 -6.78
C MET A 191 -1.30 -0.10 -5.86
N THR A 192 -0.36 0.32 -5.03
CA THR A 192 -0.53 1.49 -4.17
C THR A 192 0.70 2.39 -4.15
N GLY A 193 0.46 3.66 -3.83
CA GLY A 193 1.47 4.70 -3.76
C GLY A 193 0.85 6.02 -3.33
N VAL A 194 1.61 7.11 -3.47
CA VAL A 194 1.20 8.42 -2.95
C VAL A 194 0.39 9.20 -3.99
N THR A 195 0.82 9.22 -5.25
CA THR A 195 0.28 10.14 -6.26
C THR A 195 -0.44 9.42 -7.40
N LYS A 196 -1.41 10.09 -8.02
CA LYS A 196 -2.08 9.63 -9.25
C LYS A 196 -1.40 10.07 -10.54
N PHE A 197 -0.53 11.09 -10.50
CA PHE A 197 0.13 11.64 -11.69
C PHE A 197 1.02 10.60 -12.39
N SER A 198 1.71 9.78 -11.61
CA SER A 198 2.48 8.65 -12.12
C SER A 198 1.58 7.62 -12.81
N LYS A 199 0.32 7.45 -12.37
CA LYS A 199 -0.63 6.52 -12.99
C LYS A 199 -0.92 6.86 -14.45
N VAL A 200 -1.27 8.12 -14.74
CA VAL A 200 -1.67 8.54 -16.11
C VAL A 200 -0.52 8.32 -17.10
N SER A 201 0.72 8.54 -16.67
CA SER A 201 1.90 8.40 -17.53
C SER A 201 2.43 6.96 -17.62
N LEU A 202 2.47 6.23 -16.50
CA LEU A 202 2.93 4.83 -16.43
C LEU A 202 1.96 3.84 -17.09
N PHE A 203 0.65 4.10 -17.02
CA PHE A 203 -0.39 3.17 -17.47
C PHE A 203 -1.20 3.69 -18.66
N SER A 204 -0.73 4.73 -19.35
CA SER A 204 -1.31 5.18 -20.63
C SER A 204 -1.38 4.06 -21.69
N GLY A 205 -0.52 3.03 -21.60
CA GLY A 205 -0.59 1.79 -22.41
C GLY A 205 -1.29 0.60 -21.73
N VAL A 206 -1.61 0.72 -20.44
CA VAL A 206 -2.19 -0.33 -19.56
C VAL A 206 -3.52 0.20 -19.00
N ASN A 207 -4.51 0.39 -19.88
CA ASN A 207 -5.86 0.88 -19.57
C ASN A 207 -6.72 -0.06 -18.68
N GLN A 208 -6.13 -0.87 -17.81
CA GLN A 208 -6.84 -1.94 -17.09
C GLN A 208 -6.85 -1.78 -15.57
N LEU A 209 -6.21 -0.76 -14.98
CA LEU A 209 -6.25 -0.53 -13.53
C LEU A 209 -7.49 0.28 -13.12
N THR A 210 -8.44 -0.36 -12.45
CA THR A 210 -9.56 0.30 -11.78
C THR A 210 -9.04 1.16 -10.63
N ASP A 211 -9.22 2.49 -10.73
CA ASP A 211 -8.92 3.40 -9.62
C ASP A 211 -10.02 3.29 -8.55
N ILE A 212 -9.67 2.79 -7.37
CA ILE A 212 -10.59 2.71 -6.22
C ILE A 212 -10.36 3.82 -5.19
N THR A 213 -9.50 4.81 -5.50
CA THR A 213 -9.11 5.87 -4.55
C THR A 213 -10.31 6.68 -4.04
N ILE A 214 -11.27 7.00 -4.92
CA ILE A 214 -12.48 7.79 -4.61
C ILE A 214 -13.76 6.94 -4.72
N ASP A 215 -13.61 5.62 -4.64
CA ASP A 215 -14.75 4.71 -4.63
C ASP A 215 -15.29 4.58 -3.21
N THR A 216 -16.58 4.87 -3.03
CA THR A 216 -17.26 4.86 -1.72
C THR A 216 -17.19 3.50 -1.03
N ARG A 217 -17.09 2.40 -1.79
CA ARG A 217 -17.00 1.03 -1.24
C ARG A 217 -15.66 0.76 -0.54
N TYR A 218 -14.65 1.58 -0.81
CA TYR A 218 -13.27 1.43 -0.34
C TYR A 218 -12.76 2.71 0.34
N SER A 219 -13.65 3.62 0.75
CA SER A 219 -13.28 4.91 1.36
C SER A 219 -12.38 4.71 2.59
N SER A 220 -12.77 3.83 3.51
CA SER A 220 -12.09 3.52 4.77
C SER A 220 -11.19 2.26 4.74
N ILE A 221 -10.78 1.83 3.53
CA ILE A 221 -9.80 0.74 3.32
C ILE A 221 -8.45 1.00 4.00
N CYS A 222 -8.13 2.28 4.20
CA CYS A 222 -6.96 2.80 4.89
C CYS A 222 -7.40 3.97 5.77
N GLY A 223 -6.73 4.16 6.90
CA GLY A 223 -7.24 5.05 7.96
C GLY A 223 -8.13 4.32 8.96
N TYR A 224 -8.45 5.02 10.06
CA TYR A 224 -9.36 4.52 11.08
C TYR A 224 -10.65 5.32 11.08
N THR A 225 -11.80 4.66 11.18
CA THR A 225 -13.10 5.31 11.37
C THR A 225 -13.31 5.65 12.85
N GLU A 226 -14.36 6.40 13.17
CA GLU A 226 -14.77 6.63 14.57
C GLU A 226 -15.09 5.32 15.30
N THR A 227 -15.71 4.37 14.58
CA THR A 227 -16.01 3.03 15.08
C THR A 227 -14.72 2.26 15.37
N ASP A 228 -13.73 2.31 14.47
CA ASP A 228 -12.43 1.66 14.66
C ASP A 228 -11.73 2.20 15.92
N LEU A 229 -11.73 3.53 16.13
CA LEU A 229 -11.14 4.16 17.32
C LEU A 229 -11.82 3.67 18.60
N THR A 230 -13.14 3.53 18.58
CA THR A 230 -13.91 3.13 19.75
C THR A 230 -13.68 1.66 20.09
N GLN A 231 -13.70 0.78 19.08
CA GLN A 231 -13.59 -0.66 19.27
C GLN A 231 -12.14 -1.12 19.50
N SER A 232 -11.19 -0.57 18.75
CA SER A 232 -9.79 -1.04 18.77
C SER A 232 -8.90 -0.25 19.71
N PHE A 233 -9.23 1.02 19.99
CA PHE A 233 -8.42 1.92 20.81
C PHE A 233 -9.16 2.48 22.03
N GLY A 234 -10.33 1.95 22.39
CA GLY A 234 -11.15 2.46 23.51
C GLY A 234 -10.39 2.55 24.84
N GLU A 235 -9.71 1.48 25.24
CA GLU A 235 -8.90 1.46 26.47
C GLU A 235 -7.72 2.46 26.40
N HIS A 236 -7.06 2.54 25.25
CA HIS A 236 -5.94 3.47 25.03
C HIS A 236 -6.37 4.94 25.10
N LEU A 237 -7.56 5.25 24.58
CA LEU A 237 -8.11 6.60 24.51
C LEU A 237 -8.93 6.98 25.74
N ALA A 238 -9.01 6.12 26.76
CA ALA A 238 -9.74 6.43 28.00
C ALA A 238 -9.23 7.74 28.65
N GLY A 239 -10.12 8.68 28.91
CA GLY A 239 -9.78 10.00 29.46
C GLY A 239 -9.16 11.00 28.46
N ALA A 240 -9.09 10.67 27.17
CA ALA A 240 -8.79 11.66 26.13
C ALA A 240 -10.06 12.44 25.75
N ASP A 241 -9.92 13.72 25.44
CA ASP A 241 -10.97 14.51 24.83
C ASP A 241 -11.23 14.04 23.39
N ARG A 242 -12.36 13.36 23.18
CA ARG A 242 -12.73 12.78 21.87
C ARG A 242 -13.04 13.84 20.82
N GLU A 243 -13.59 14.98 21.22
CA GLU A 243 -13.88 16.07 20.28
C GLU A 243 -12.59 16.73 19.81
N ALA A 244 -11.63 16.94 20.73
CA ALA A 244 -10.31 17.42 20.36
C ALA A 244 -9.57 16.41 19.47
N VAL A 245 -9.59 15.11 19.78
CA VAL A 245 -9.01 14.06 18.91
C VAL A 245 -9.63 14.09 17.51
N ARG A 246 -10.95 14.25 17.41
CA ARG A 246 -11.64 14.40 16.14
C ARG A 246 -11.17 15.63 15.37
N SER A 247 -11.13 16.78 16.03
CA SER A 247 -10.71 18.05 15.41
C SER A 247 -9.26 18.03 14.92
N TRP A 248 -8.37 17.33 15.61
CA TRP A 248 -6.96 17.26 15.26
C TRP A 248 -6.66 16.23 14.16
N TYR A 249 -7.32 15.07 14.20
CA TYR A 249 -6.86 13.89 13.46
C TYR A 249 -7.87 13.29 12.48
N ASN A 250 -9.15 13.67 12.51
CA ASN A 250 -10.20 13.13 11.63
C ASN A 250 -10.42 13.95 10.34
N GLY A 251 -9.35 14.52 9.77
CA GLY A 251 -9.46 15.49 8.68
C GLY A 251 -9.62 14.92 7.28
N TYR A 252 -9.50 13.59 7.08
CA TYR A 252 -9.44 13.01 5.73
C TYR A 252 -10.77 12.42 5.31
N ASN A 253 -11.28 12.87 4.17
CA ASN A 253 -12.47 12.33 3.56
C ASN A 253 -12.29 12.20 2.04
N TRP A 254 -12.41 10.97 1.52
CA TRP A 254 -12.14 10.67 0.10
C TRP A 254 -13.38 10.79 -0.80
N THR A 255 -14.58 10.71 -0.23
CA THR A 255 -15.83 10.55 -1.00
C THR A 255 -17.03 11.34 -0.46
N GLY A 256 -16.84 12.10 0.62
CA GLY A 256 -17.88 12.81 1.36
C GLY A 256 -18.68 11.96 2.35
N SER A 257 -18.59 10.62 2.30
CA SER A 257 -19.47 9.72 3.06
C SER A 257 -18.98 9.37 4.47
N GLU A 258 -17.67 9.18 4.65
CA GLU A 258 -17.05 8.81 5.93
C GLU A 258 -15.65 9.42 6.00
N SER A 259 -15.39 10.15 7.09
CA SER A 259 -14.05 10.66 7.39
C SER A 259 -13.25 9.60 8.15
N VAL A 260 -11.94 9.59 7.91
CA VAL A 260 -11.00 8.70 8.60
C VAL A 260 -9.90 9.49 9.29
N TYR A 261 -9.52 8.97 10.45
CA TYR A 261 -8.35 9.36 11.19
C TYR A 261 -7.09 8.82 10.51
N ASN A 262 -6.04 9.64 10.53
CA ASN A 262 -4.71 9.19 10.15
C ASN A 262 -4.19 8.15 11.18
N PRO A 263 -3.84 6.92 10.77
CA PRO A 263 -3.41 5.88 11.70
C PRO A 263 -2.19 6.27 12.52
N TYR A 264 -1.20 6.90 11.88
CA TYR A 264 0.05 7.27 12.54
C TYR A 264 -0.16 8.37 13.58
N ASP A 265 -1.00 9.36 13.29
CA ASP A 265 -1.34 10.40 14.28
C ASP A 265 -1.97 9.80 15.53
N ILE A 266 -2.95 8.91 15.38
CA ILE A 266 -3.62 8.25 16.52
C ILE A 266 -2.64 7.42 17.34
N LEU A 267 -1.80 6.61 16.68
CA LEU A 267 -0.82 5.79 17.37
C LEU A 267 0.20 6.64 18.13
N MET A 268 0.70 7.70 17.51
CA MET A 268 1.66 8.61 18.14
C MET A 268 1.03 9.44 19.26
N PHE A 269 -0.21 9.90 19.11
CA PHE A 269 -0.94 10.58 20.15
C PHE A 269 -1.07 9.72 21.41
N ILE A 270 -1.43 8.44 21.25
CA ILE A 270 -1.51 7.50 22.37
C ILE A 270 -0.11 7.26 22.98
N ASP A 271 0.90 6.95 22.16
CA ASP A 271 2.28 6.70 22.61
C ASP A 271 2.88 7.88 23.39
N LYS A 272 2.61 9.10 22.93
CA LYS A 272 3.11 10.35 23.52
C LYS A 272 2.21 10.90 24.60
N ARG A 273 1.52 10.02 25.34
CA ARG A 273 0.72 10.34 26.53
C ARG A 273 -0.41 11.35 26.24
N LYS A 274 -1.06 11.23 25.08
CA LYS A 274 -2.23 12.05 24.67
C LYS A 274 -1.90 13.54 24.54
N ILE A 275 -0.67 13.86 24.16
CA ILE A 275 -0.27 15.24 23.84
C ILE A 275 -0.65 15.51 22.38
N PHE A 276 -1.41 16.56 22.13
CA PHE A 276 -1.77 16.97 20.77
C PHE A 276 -0.56 17.57 20.04
N ARG A 277 -0.20 16.99 18.89
CA ARG A 277 0.83 17.46 17.95
C ARG A 277 0.53 17.03 16.52
N ASN A 278 1.24 17.60 15.57
CA ASN A 278 1.16 17.29 14.14
C ASN A 278 2.06 16.09 13.76
N TYR A 279 1.85 14.94 14.40
CA TYR A 279 2.74 13.78 14.28
C TYR A 279 2.95 13.29 12.84
N TRP A 280 1.90 13.27 12.04
CA TRP A 280 1.94 12.88 10.64
C TRP A 280 2.71 13.90 9.80
N PHE A 281 2.51 15.20 10.00
CA PHE A 281 3.22 16.22 9.23
C PHE A 281 4.73 16.19 9.48
N GLU A 282 5.15 16.04 10.73
CA GLU A 282 6.57 16.03 11.13
C GLU A 282 7.35 14.84 10.52
N THR A 283 6.66 13.77 10.16
CA THR A 283 7.32 12.49 9.84
C THR A 283 6.89 11.90 8.49
N GLY A 284 5.77 12.36 7.94
CA GLY A 284 5.15 11.90 6.69
C GLY A 284 5.12 12.97 5.60
N SER A 285 5.59 14.20 5.87
CA SER A 285 5.62 15.27 4.87
C SER A 285 6.36 14.84 3.61
N PRO A 286 5.71 14.89 2.43
CA PRO A 286 6.39 14.59 1.19
C PRO A 286 7.38 15.71 0.92
N SER A 287 8.68 15.45 1.10
CA SER A 287 9.76 16.40 0.79
C SER A 287 9.62 16.97 -0.62
N PHE A 288 9.08 16.17 -1.55
CA PHE A 288 8.76 16.58 -2.91
C PHE A 288 7.77 17.76 -2.99
N LEU A 289 6.74 17.82 -2.15
CA LEU A 289 5.78 18.95 -2.12
C LEU A 289 6.44 20.22 -1.62
N VAL A 290 7.23 20.11 -0.55
CA VAL A 290 7.98 21.24 0.00
C VAL A 290 8.94 21.80 -1.06
N LYS A 291 9.69 20.93 -1.74
CA LYS A 291 10.56 21.32 -2.85
C LYS A 291 9.79 21.97 -3.99
N LEU A 292 8.62 21.43 -4.37
CA LEU A 292 7.79 21.98 -5.44
C LEU A 292 7.27 23.38 -5.09
N PHE A 293 6.78 23.59 -3.87
CA PHE A 293 6.32 24.89 -3.40
C PHE A 293 7.45 25.92 -3.37
N GLN A 294 8.66 25.52 -2.93
CA GLN A 294 9.84 26.37 -2.95
C GLN A 294 10.25 26.73 -4.38
N ALA A 295 10.30 25.76 -5.30
CA ALA A 295 10.73 25.98 -6.68
C ALA A 295 9.74 26.81 -7.51
N LYS A 296 8.43 26.68 -7.22
CA LYS A 296 7.36 27.38 -7.94
C LYS A 296 6.85 28.64 -7.24
N CYS A 297 7.40 28.97 -6.06
CA CYS A 297 6.99 30.10 -5.23
C CYS A 297 5.46 30.18 -5.05
N TYR A 298 4.81 29.04 -4.77
CA TYR A 298 3.36 29.01 -4.59
C TYR A 298 2.96 29.80 -3.34
N PHE A 299 2.01 30.71 -3.50
CA PHE A 299 1.35 31.36 -2.36
C PHE A 299 0.37 30.38 -1.73
N LEU A 300 0.79 29.74 -0.63
CA LEU A 300 0.06 28.66 0.02
C LEU A 300 -1.41 29.00 0.37
N PRO A 301 -1.76 30.23 0.80
CA PRO A 301 -3.17 30.57 1.09
C PRO A 301 -4.12 30.47 -0.11
N ASN A 302 -3.61 30.49 -1.36
CA ASN A 302 -4.45 30.31 -2.54
C ASN A 302 -4.76 28.83 -2.85
N LEU A 303 -4.16 27.87 -2.14
CA LEU A 303 -4.43 26.44 -2.33
C LEU A 303 -5.78 25.99 -1.78
N GLU A 304 -6.35 26.69 -0.79
CA GLU A 304 -7.67 26.37 -0.23
C GLU A 304 -8.83 26.68 -1.19
N HIS A 305 -8.54 27.39 -2.29
CA HIS A 305 -9.50 27.82 -3.30
C HIS A 305 -9.32 27.16 -4.67
N LEU A 306 -8.48 26.11 -4.76
CA LEU A 306 -8.21 25.34 -5.98
C LEU A 306 -9.08 24.07 -6.09
#